data_AF-A0A7V0Q5P9-F1
#
_entry.id   AF-A0A7V0Q5P9-F1
#
_cell.length_a   1.000
_cell.length_b   1.000
_cell.length_c   1.000
_cell.angle_alpha   90.00
_cell.angle_beta   90.00
_cell.angle_gamma   90.00
#
_symmetry.space_group_name_H-M   'P 1'
#
loop_
_entity.id
_entity.type
_entity.pdbx_description
1 polymer ?
#
loop_
_entity_poly.entity_id
_entity_poly.type
_entity_poly.pdbx_seq_one_letter_code
_entity_poly.pdbx_strand_id
1 'polypeptide(L)'
;MHLVGRRILVTGGSSGIGSALVDAYRHEGADVWSMARTERMGDPRSIPGDITVAETRARLVEALEGEDVDVVVHAASVLGPPRTELENYPEQAWRRVLEVNITAVQLLHRALTAH
;
A
#
# COMPACT_ATOMS: atom_id res chain seq x y z
N MET A 1 -7.18 -22.85 0.64
CA MET A 1 -6.84 -22.01 1.80
C MET A 1 -5.41 -22.30 2.24
N HIS A 2 -4.47 -21.73 1.50
CA HIS A 2 -3.02 -21.90 1.71
C HIS A 2 -2.40 -20.82 2.61
N LEU A 3 -3.16 -19.77 2.97
CA LEU A 3 -2.65 -18.60 3.68
C LEU A 3 -3.31 -18.39 5.05
N VAL A 4 -3.95 -19.41 5.60
CA VAL A 4 -4.56 -19.37 6.93
C VAL A 4 -3.53 -18.93 7.97
N GLY A 5 -3.90 -17.93 8.78
CA GLY A 5 -3.05 -17.38 9.83
C GLY A 5 -1.96 -16.42 9.34
N ARG A 6 -1.86 -16.14 8.03
CA ARG A 6 -0.95 -15.13 7.50
C ARG A 6 -1.57 -13.75 7.55
N ARG A 7 -0.79 -12.77 8.03
CA ARG A 7 -1.15 -11.34 8.04
C ARG A 7 -0.51 -10.66 6.84
N ILE A 8 -1.33 -10.11 5.97
CA ILE A 8 -0.89 -9.51 4.70
C ILE A 8 -1.35 -8.05 4.65
N LEU A 9 -0.42 -7.17 4.32
CA LEU A 9 -0.69 -5.77 4.04
C LEU A 9 -0.61 -5.50 2.55
N VAL A 10 -1.66 -4.94 1.95
CA VAL A 10 -1.67 -4.53 0.54
C VAL A 10 -1.82 -3.00 0.42
N THR A 11 -0.79 -2.32 -0.09
CA THR A 11 -0.91 -0.89 -0.47
C THR A 11 -1.57 -0.78 -1.84
N GLY A 12 -2.34 0.26 -2.10
CA GLY A 12 -3.14 0.38 -3.33
C GLY A 12 -4.35 -0.57 -3.39
N GLY A 13 -4.79 -1.10 -2.25
CA GLY A 13 -5.79 -2.17 -2.17
C GLY A 13 -7.24 -1.78 -2.52
N SER A 14 -7.54 -0.53 -2.88
CA SER A 14 -8.91 -0.10 -3.21
C SER A 14 -9.29 -0.27 -4.68
N SER A 15 -8.35 -0.56 -5.59
CA SER A 15 -8.63 -0.70 -7.02
C SER A 15 -7.64 -1.61 -7.74
N GLY A 16 -7.96 -1.98 -8.99
CA GLY A 16 -7.07 -2.71 -9.89
C GLY A 16 -6.50 -3.99 -9.29
N ILE A 17 -5.21 -4.22 -9.54
CA ILE A 17 -4.49 -5.41 -9.05
C ILE A 17 -4.51 -5.47 -7.51
N GLY A 18 -4.34 -4.35 -6.82
CA GLY A 18 -4.33 -4.31 -5.36
C GLY A 18 -5.65 -4.82 -4.76
N SER A 19 -6.79 -4.35 -5.28
CA SER A 19 -8.12 -4.85 -4.87
C SER A 19 -8.28 -6.34 -5.14
N ALA A 20 -7.88 -6.80 -6.32
CA ALA A 20 -8.00 -8.21 -6.68
C ALA A 20 -7.15 -9.11 -5.76
N LEU A 21 -5.96 -8.66 -5.37
CA LEU A 21 -5.10 -9.36 -4.42
C LEU A 21 -5.69 -9.39 -3.01
N VAL A 22 -6.30 -8.29 -2.55
CA VAL A 22 -7.01 -8.29 -1.25
C VAL A 22 -8.08 -9.38 -1.22
N ASP A 23 -8.92 -9.44 -2.26
CA ASP A 23 -9.98 -10.44 -2.35
C ASP A 23 -9.43 -11.87 -2.45
N ALA A 24 -8.40 -12.09 -3.28
CA ALA A 24 -7.78 -13.39 -3.45
C ALA A 24 -7.09 -13.91 -2.18
N TYR A 25 -6.34 -13.07 -1.47
CA TYR A 25 -5.66 -13.48 -0.24
C TYR A 25 -6.64 -13.78 0.90
N ARG A 26 -7.73 -13.00 1.01
CA ARG A 26 -8.82 -13.31 1.96
C ARG A 26 -9.52 -14.61 1.62
N HIS A 27 -9.77 -14.87 0.33
CA HIS A 27 -10.32 -16.15 -0.12
C HIS A 27 -9.42 -17.34 0.27
N GLU A 28 -8.10 -17.14 0.29
CA GLU A 28 -7.13 -18.14 0.76
C GLU A 28 -6.97 -18.24 2.28
N GLY A 29 -7.73 -17.44 3.05
CA GLY A 29 -7.79 -17.50 4.51
C GLY A 29 -6.82 -16.56 5.25
N ALA A 30 -6.16 -15.65 4.54
CA ALA A 30 -5.27 -14.66 5.17
C ALA A 30 -6.06 -13.58 5.92
N ASP A 31 -5.45 -13.03 6.97
CA ASP A 31 -5.85 -11.76 7.55
C ASP A 31 -5.26 -10.63 6.69
N VAL A 32 -6.10 -9.93 5.94
CA VAL A 32 -5.63 -8.92 4.98
C VAL A 32 -6.06 -7.52 5.39
N TRP A 33 -5.06 -6.68 5.61
CA TRP A 33 -5.17 -5.23 5.72
C TRP A 33 -4.86 -4.58 4.38
N SER A 34 -5.53 -3.47 4.09
CA SER A 34 -5.27 -2.68 2.90
C SER A 34 -5.16 -1.21 3.20
N MET A 35 -4.38 -0.49 2.39
CA MET A 35 -4.32 0.95 2.43
C MET A 35 -4.33 1.51 1.02
N ALA A 36 -5.11 2.56 0.79
CA ALA A 36 -5.15 3.27 -0.48
C ALA A 36 -5.67 4.70 -0.28
N ARG A 37 -5.52 5.56 -1.30
CA ARG A 37 -6.02 6.95 -1.21
C ARG A 37 -7.53 7.03 -1.04
N THR A 38 -8.26 6.09 -1.65
CA THR A 38 -9.71 5.96 -1.51
C THR A 38 -10.01 4.77 -0.62
N GLU A 39 -11.06 4.90 0.19
CA GLU A 39 -11.57 3.80 1.00
C GLU A 39 -12.12 2.68 0.12
N ARG A 40 -11.92 1.42 0.54
CA ARG A 40 -12.69 0.28 0.06
C ARG A 40 -13.97 0.20 0.88
N MET A 41 -15.08 0.66 0.31
CA MET A 41 -16.36 0.80 1.03
C MET A 41 -16.78 -0.46 1.79
N GLY A 42 -17.07 -0.30 3.08
CA GLY A 42 -17.55 -1.39 3.95
C GLY A 42 -16.46 -2.36 4.41
N ASP A 43 -15.19 -2.08 4.13
CA ASP A 43 -14.07 -2.89 4.60
C ASP A 43 -13.42 -2.27 5.85
N PRO A 44 -13.64 -2.84 7.06
CA PRO A 44 -13.06 -2.32 8.29
C PRO A 44 -11.53 -2.44 8.35
N ARG A 45 -10.92 -3.24 7.46
CA ARG A 45 -9.47 -3.40 7.35
C ARG A 45 -8.88 -2.61 6.17
N SER A 46 -9.61 -1.60 5.68
CA SER A 46 -9.15 -0.65 4.68
C SER A 46 -8.84 0.70 5.33
N ILE A 47 -7.57 1.11 5.31
CA ILE A 47 -7.12 2.40 5.81
C ILE A 47 -7.02 3.41 4.65
N PRO A 48 -7.85 4.46 4.60
CA PRO A 48 -7.71 5.50 3.59
C PRO A 48 -6.53 6.44 3.92
N GLY A 49 -5.77 6.81 2.89
CA GLY A 49 -4.73 7.84 2.97
C GLY A 49 -3.68 7.75 1.87
N ASP A 50 -2.82 8.77 1.81
CA ASP A 50 -1.65 8.77 0.95
C ASP A 50 -0.46 8.13 1.67
N ILE A 51 0.16 7.11 1.06
CA ILE A 51 1.33 6.40 1.61
C ILE A 51 2.53 7.33 1.84
N THR A 52 2.63 8.43 1.10
CA THR A 52 3.73 9.39 1.25
C THR A 52 3.60 10.21 2.54
N VAL A 53 2.39 10.28 3.13
CA VAL A 53 2.10 11.02 4.36
C VAL A 53 2.43 10.17 5.59
N ALA A 54 3.19 10.73 6.53
CA ALA A 54 3.67 10.00 7.71
C ALA A 54 2.53 9.52 8.62
N GLU A 55 1.52 10.36 8.78
CA GLU A 55 0.32 10.10 9.57
C GLU A 55 -0.48 8.94 9.01
N THR A 56 -0.56 8.78 7.68
CA THR A 56 -1.19 7.59 7.07
C THR A 56 -0.45 6.32 7.46
N ARG A 57 0.88 6.33 7.41
CA ARG A 57 1.70 5.16 7.79
C ARG A 57 1.58 4.86 9.28
N ALA A 58 1.50 5.89 10.12
CA ALA A 58 1.29 5.73 11.56
C ALA A 58 -0.08 5.10 11.87
N ARG A 59 -1.17 5.59 11.25
CA ARG A 59 -2.50 4.97 11.40
C ARG A 59 -2.54 3.52 10.96
N LEU A 60 -1.79 3.19 9.91
CA LEU A 60 -1.69 1.81 9.42
C LEU A 60 -0.97 0.91 10.42
N VAL A 61 0.13 1.38 11.01
CA VAL A 61 0.82 0.67 12.10
C VAL A 61 -0.08 0.50 13.33
N GLU A 62 -0.79 1.55 13.72
CA GLU A 62 -1.72 1.52 14.85
C GLU A 62 -2.86 0.52 14.62
N ALA A 63 -3.40 0.46 13.41
CA ALA A 63 -4.45 -0.48 13.04
C ALA A 63 -3.99 -1.95 13.08
N LEU A 64 -2.69 -2.19 12.97
CA LEU A 64 -2.10 -3.52 13.15
C LEU A 64 -1.91 -3.86 14.65
N GLU A 65 -2.19 -2.95 15.59
CA GLU A 65 -2.12 -3.21 17.05
C GLU A 65 -0.78 -3.80 17.53
N GLY A 66 0.34 -3.48 16.87
CA GLY A 66 1.66 -4.01 17.18
C GLY A 66 1.93 -5.42 16.66
N GLU A 67 1.05 -5.95 15.82
CA GLU A 67 1.20 -7.24 15.16
C GLU A 67 2.15 -7.19 13.95
N ASP A 68 3.08 -8.15 13.87
CA ASP A 68 3.97 -8.27 12.71
C ASP A 68 3.22 -8.64 11.43
N VAL A 69 3.55 -7.99 10.32
CA VAL A 69 3.02 -8.39 9.00
C VAL A 69 3.93 -9.47 8.39
N ASP A 70 3.36 -10.62 8.00
CA ASP A 70 4.11 -11.67 7.31
C ASP A 70 4.52 -11.24 5.88
N VAL A 71 3.62 -10.53 5.20
CA VAL A 71 3.77 -10.15 3.79
C VAL A 71 3.29 -8.72 3.55
N VAL A 72 4.15 -7.89 2.94
CA VAL A 72 3.76 -6.57 2.44
C VAL A 72 3.77 -6.58 0.92
N VAL A 73 2.63 -6.24 0.31
CA VAL A 73 2.47 -6.11 -1.14
C VAL A 73 2.33 -4.65 -1.51
N HIS A 74 3.30 -4.14 -2.28
CA HIS A 74 3.29 -2.77 -2.76
C HIS A 74 2.57 -2.65 -4.10
N ALA A 75 1.27 -2.35 -4.07
CA ALA A 75 0.49 -2.06 -5.28
C ALA A 75 0.04 -0.58 -5.37
N ALA A 76 0.30 0.24 -4.35
CA ALA A 76 0.21 1.70 -4.48
C ALA A 76 1.33 2.19 -5.40
N SER A 77 0.97 2.71 -6.57
CA SER A 77 1.94 3.28 -7.50
C SER A 77 1.35 4.41 -8.33
N VAL A 78 2.24 5.24 -8.86
CA VAL A 78 1.93 6.20 -9.93
C VAL A 78 2.91 6.01 -11.09
N LEU A 79 2.40 6.10 -12.31
CA LEU A 79 3.19 5.89 -13.53
C LEU A 79 3.91 7.15 -14.01
N GLY A 80 3.44 8.33 -13.59
CA GLY A 80 3.84 9.60 -14.21
C GLY A 80 3.08 9.89 -15.51
N PRO A 81 3.43 10.97 -16.23
CA PRO A 81 2.75 11.35 -17.47
C PRO A 81 2.99 10.29 -18.57
N PRO A 82 1.92 9.75 -19.19
CA PRO A 82 2.05 8.71 -20.18
C PRO A 82 2.69 9.26 -21.46
N ARG A 83 3.42 8.40 -22.18
CA ARG A 83 3.98 8.70 -23.52
C ARG A 83 4.78 10.01 -23.59
N THR A 84 5.48 10.37 -22.52
CA THR A 84 6.35 11.54 -22.48
C THR A 84 7.78 11.12 -22.78
N GLU A 85 8.41 11.76 -23.75
CA GLU A 85 9.83 11.57 -24.08
C GLU A 85 10.72 11.97 -22.91
N LEU A 86 11.88 11.34 -22.79
CA LEU A 86 12.75 11.51 -21.63
C LEU A 86 13.24 12.96 -21.48
N GLU A 87 13.63 13.63 -22.57
CA GLU A 87 14.06 15.04 -22.53
C GLU A 87 12.96 16.00 -22.07
N ASN A 88 11.69 15.60 -22.24
CA ASN A 88 10.52 16.41 -21.93
C ASN A 88 9.83 15.97 -20.63
N TYR A 89 10.38 14.99 -19.92
CA TYR A 89 9.76 14.43 -18.74
C TYR A 89 9.84 15.42 -17.56
N PRO A 90 8.71 15.90 -17.00
CA PRO A 90 8.74 16.92 -15.96
C PRO A 90 9.41 16.40 -14.68
N GLU A 91 10.41 17.13 -14.16
CA GLU A 91 11.12 16.73 -12.94
C GLU A 91 10.17 16.53 -11.75
N GLN A 92 9.16 17.38 -11.60
CA GLN A 92 8.18 17.25 -10.51
C GLN A 92 7.38 15.95 -10.60
N ALA A 93 7.02 15.53 -11.81
CA ALA A 93 6.35 14.26 -12.02
C ALA A 93 7.28 13.09 -11.68
N TRP A 94 8.57 13.20 -12.02
CA TRP A 94 9.56 12.17 -11.69
C TRP A 94 9.78 12.04 -10.18
N ARG A 95 9.92 13.18 -9.49
CA ARG A 95 9.98 13.22 -8.03
C ARG A 95 8.76 12.57 -7.39
N ARG A 96 7.56 12.79 -7.94
CA ARG A 96 6.34 12.15 -7.43
C ARG A 96 6.33 10.64 -7.65
N VAL A 97 6.82 10.15 -8.79
CA VAL A 97 6.97 8.71 -9.05
C VAL A 97 7.92 8.07 -8.04
N LEU A 98 9.09 8.68 -7.83
CA LEU A 98 10.04 8.21 -6.82
C LEU A 98 9.45 8.25 -5.41
N GLU A 99 8.76 9.33 -5.07
CA GLU A 99 8.19 9.51 -3.74
C GLU A 99 7.17 8.44 -3.39
N VAL A 100 6.25 8.13 -4.31
CA VAL A 100 5.21 7.12 -4.09
C VAL A 100 5.77 5.70 -4.19
N ASN A 101 6.50 5.41 -5.27
CA ASN A 101 6.82 4.04 -5.64
C ASN A 101 8.08 3.52 -4.92
N ILE A 102 8.94 4.40 -4.41
CA ILE A 102 10.24 4.05 -3.82
C ILE A 102 10.37 4.59 -2.39
N THR A 103 10.31 5.92 -2.21
CA THR A 103 10.54 6.53 -0.90
C THR A 103 9.51 6.05 0.12
N ALA A 104 8.23 6.12 -0.22
CA ALA A 104 7.15 5.75 0.69
C ALA A 104 7.13 4.25 1.01
N VAL A 105 7.55 3.39 0.09
CA VAL A 105 7.76 1.95 0.32
C VAL A 105 8.78 1.75 1.44
N GLN A 106 9.94 2.39 1.34
CA GLN A 106 10.97 2.27 2.36
C GLN A 106 10.54 2.89 3.71
N LEU A 107 9.87 4.03 3.68
CA LEU A 107 9.37 4.68 4.89
C LEU A 107 8.27 3.87 5.58
N LEU A 108 7.46 3.12 4.83
CA LEU A 108 6.50 2.18 5.38
C LEU A 108 7.21 1.01 6.06
N HIS A 109 8.21 0.39 5.41
CA HIS A 109 8.98 -0.66 6.05
C HIS A 109 9.67 -0.18 7.34
N ARG A 110 10.28 1.01 7.32
CA ARG A 110 10.87 1.61 8.52
C ARG A 110 9.83 1.78 9.63
N ALA A 111 8.62 2.21 9.30
CA ALA A 111 7.54 2.34 10.26
C ALA A 111 7.15 0.97 10.84
N LEU A 112 6.98 -0.04 9.99
CA LEU A 112 6.62 -1.42 10.35
C LEU A 112 7.67 -2.17 11.18
N THR A 113 8.92 -1.71 11.19
CA THR A 113 10.01 -2.33 11.96
C THR A 113 10.35 -1.57 13.25
N ALA A 114 9.68 -0.44 13.51
CA ALA A 114 10.00 0.44 14.63
C ALA A 114 9.18 0.10 15.90
N HIS A 115 8.59 -1.09 15.97
CA HIS A 115 7.77 -1.59 17.08
C HIS A 115 8.60 -2.44 18.04
#